data_AF-A0A2J8A3A7-F1
#
_entry.id   AF-A0A2J8A3A7-F1
#
_cell.length_a   1.000
_cell.length_b   1.000
_cell.length_c   1.000
_cell.angle_alpha   90.00
_cell.angle_beta   90.00
_cell.angle_gamma   90.00
#
_symmetry.space_group_name_H-M   'P 1'
#
loop_
_entity.id
_entity.type
_entity.pdbx_description
1 polymer ?
#
loop_
_entity_poly.entity_id
_entity_poly.type
_entity_poly.pdbx_seq_one_letter_code
_entity_poly.pdbx_strand_id
1 'polypeptide(L)'
;MHKPHMAESYRKEFFAALQAKGKVPKQMTAADERRERENGGTATRIFPGGSQGGRYGAMENMIAKSEERIDETIGRAPVRNPSARQHLQARMAEIEVELQAEQQRRMRLEGEVIELRQTISRGGV
;
A
#
# COMPACT_ATOMS: atom_id res chain seq x y z
N MET A 1 25.69 52.37 28.41
CA MET A 1 24.41 51.93 27.84
C MET A 1 24.68 50.76 26.90
N HIS A 2 24.13 49.59 27.21
CA HIS A 2 24.33 48.33 26.46
C HIS A 2 23.05 48.03 25.67
N LYS A 3 23.12 47.94 24.34
CA LYS A 3 22.27 47.17 23.39
C LYS A 3 22.53 47.62 21.93
N PRO A 4 22.34 46.78 20.89
CA PRO A 4 21.80 45.42 20.91
C PRO A 4 22.56 44.42 20.01
N HIS A 5 23.13 43.38 20.60
CA HIS A 5 23.54 42.16 19.88
C HIS A 5 22.35 41.45 19.17
N MET A 6 21.11 41.84 19.52
CA MET A 6 19.84 41.35 18.95
C MET A 6 19.55 41.85 17.52
N ALA A 7 20.03 43.02 17.11
CA ALA A 7 19.71 43.55 15.78
C ALA A 7 20.39 42.75 14.66
N GLU A 8 21.57 42.21 14.93
CA GLU A 8 22.32 41.40 13.97
C GLU A 8 21.75 39.99 13.80
N SER A 9 21.20 39.40 14.86
CA SER A 9 20.54 38.09 14.78
C SER A 9 19.27 38.16 13.95
N TYR A 10 18.42 39.18 14.15
CA TYR A 10 17.22 39.38 13.32
C TYR A 10 17.56 39.59 11.85
N ARG A 11 18.62 40.34 11.54
CA ARG A 11 19.05 40.54 10.16
C ARG A 11 19.48 39.22 9.51
N LYS A 12 20.26 38.39 10.22
CA LYS A 12 20.70 37.08 9.70
C LYS A 12 19.52 36.15 9.44
N GLU A 13 18.56 36.07 10.36
CA GLU A 13 17.37 35.24 10.21
C GLU A 13 16.48 35.71 9.06
N PHE A 14 16.33 37.03 8.90
CA PHE A 14 15.57 37.60 7.78
C PHE A 14 16.18 37.25 6.42
N PHE A 15 17.50 37.39 6.25
CA PHE A 15 18.17 37.02 5.02
C PHE A 15 18.16 35.50 4.77
N ALA A 16 18.29 34.68 5.81
CA ALA A 16 18.15 33.23 5.71
C ALA A 16 16.74 32.83 5.22
N ALA A 17 15.69 33.47 5.75
CA ALA A 17 14.32 33.22 5.32
C ALA A 17 14.07 33.64 3.86
N LEU A 18 14.68 34.73 3.40
CA LEU A 18 14.58 35.16 2.00
C LEU A 18 15.34 34.22 1.05
N GLN A 19 16.52 33.73 1.45
CA GLN A 19 17.26 32.71 0.70
C GLN A 19 16.49 31.39 0.61
N ALA A 20 15.89 30.93 1.71
CA ALA A 20 15.06 29.71 1.73
C ALA A 20 13.83 29.83 0.81
N LYS A 21 13.28 31.04 0.66
CA LYS A 21 12.18 31.35 -0.27
C LYS A 21 12.67 31.64 -1.71
N GLY A 22 13.96 31.50 -2.00
CA GLY A 22 14.55 31.74 -3.33
C GLY A 22 14.55 33.20 -3.77
N LYS A 23 14.24 34.16 -2.89
CA LYS A 23 14.19 35.60 -3.22
C LYS A 23 15.56 36.26 -3.22
N VAL A 24 16.57 35.60 -2.68
CA VAL A 24 17.96 36.06 -2.64
C VAL A 24 18.86 34.89 -3.04
N PRO A 25 19.85 35.09 -3.93
CA PRO A 25 20.80 34.05 -4.28
C PRO A 25 21.53 33.55 -3.04
N LYS A 26 21.58 32.22 -2.85
CA LYS A 26 22.38 31.61 -1.80
C LYS A 26 23.85 31.87 -2.14
N GLN A 27 24.57 32.56 -1.25
CA GLN A 27 26.02 32.68 -1.39
C GLN A 27 26.64 31.31 -1.18
N MET A 28 27.45 30.83 -2.14
CA MET A 28 28.21 29.61 -1.96
C MET A 28 29.19 29.82 -0.81
N THR A 29 29.04 29.00 0.23
CA THR A 29 29.99 29.00 1.33
C THR A 29 31.15 28.06 1.01
N ALA A 30 32.30 28.27 1.64
CA ALA A 30 33.43 27.34 1.55
C ALA A 30 33.08 25.90 2.04
N ALA A 31 31.97 25.73 2.76
CA ALA A 31 31.43 24.43 3.11
C ALA A 31 30.63 23.80 1.96
N ASP A 32 29.83 24.60 1.24
CA ASP A 32 29.11 24.14 0.05
C ASP A 32 30.07 23.72 -1.08
N GLU A 33 31.15 24.48 -1.30
CA GLU A 33 32.18 24.14 -2.30
C GLU A 33 32.92 22.82 -1.97
N ARG A 34 33.18 22.58 -0.68
CA ARG A 34 33.76 21.31 -0.22
C ARG A 34 32.79 20.15 -0.47
N ARG A 35 31.51 20.34 -0.14
CA ARG A 35 30.46 19.33 -0.37
C ARG A 35 30.27 19.01 -1.85
N GLU A 36 30.28 20.00 -2.74
CA GLU A 36 30.18 19.74 -4.19
C GLU A 36 31.39 18.97 -4.71
N ARG A 37 32.59 19.31 -4.24
CA ARG A 37 33.83 18.59 -4.60
C ARG A 37 33.81 17.14 -4.12
N GLU A 38 33.35 16.88 -2.90
CA GLU A 38 33.21 15.54 -2.33
C GLU A 38 32.11 14.71 -3.04
N ASN A 39 30.97 15.34 -3.35
CA ASN A 39 29.88 14.68 -4.06
C ASN A 39 30.26 14.34 -5.52
N GLY A 40 31.06 15.18 -6.17
CA GLY A 40 31.56 14.95 -7.53
C GLY A 40 32.35 13.64 -7.67
N GLY A 41 33.15 13.28 -6.67
CA GLY A 41 33.88 12.00 -6.63
C GLY A 41 33.03 10.81 -6.15
N THR A 42 32.00 11.07 -5.34
CA THR A 42 31.13 10.01 -4.80
C THR A 42 30.14 9.50 -5.84
N ALA A 43 29.62 10.39 -6.69
CA ALA A 43 28.66 10.04 -7.75
C ALA A 43 29.24 9.05 -8.77
N THR A 44 30.50 9.27 -9.18
CA THR A 44 31.25 8.38 -10.09
C THR A 44 31.65 7.04 -9.47
N ARG A 45 31.74 6.97 -8.14
CA ARG A 45 32.01 5.72 -7.41
C ARG A 45 30.78 4.83 -7.29
N ILE A 46 29.61 5.41 -7.06
CA ILE A 46 28.34 4.67 -6.94
C ILE A 46 27.79 4.31 -8.33
N PHE A 47 27.96 5.21 -9.30
CA PHE A 47 27.57 5.01 -10.70
C PHE A 47 28.80 5.15 -11.60
N PRO A 48 29.49 4.05 -11.93
CA PRO A 48 30.65 4.07 -12.81
C PRO A 48 30.26 4.61 -14.19
N GLY A 49 31.02 5.56 -14.74
CA GLY A 49 30.75 6.14 -16.08
C GLY A 49 30.45 7.64 -16.14
N GLY A 50 30.70 8.40 -15.06
CA GLY A 50 30.49 9.86 -15.05
C GLY A 50 29.06 10.25 -14.68
N SER A 51 28.89 11.51 -14.26
CA SER A 51 27.69 12.06 -13.59
C SER A 51 26.36 11.96 -14.34
N GLN A 52 26.39 11.57 -15.63
CA GLN A 52 25.20 11.32 -16.44
C GLN A 52 25.13 9.85 -16.91
N GLY A 53 26.12 9.35 -17.65
CA GLY A 53 26.03 8.03 -18.31
C GLY A 53 25.85 6.84 -17.36
N GLY A 54 26.60 6.79 -16.25
CA GLY A 54 26.52 5.66 -15.31
C GLY A 54 25.19 5.58 -14.57
N ARG A 55 24.59 6.74 -14.27
CA ARG A 55 23.29 6.82 -13.59
C ARG A 55 22.16 6.43 -14.53
N TYR A 56 22.18 6.89 -15.78
CA TYR A 56 21.18 6.51 -16.79
C TYR A 56 21.21 5.00 -17.05
N GLY A 57 22.39 4.40 -17.24
CA GLY A 57 22.49 2.95 -17.43
C GLY A 57 22.02 2.12 -16.23
N ALA A 58 22.24 2.59 -15.00
CA ALA A 58 21.70 1.93 -13.82
C ALA A 58 20.16 2.03 -13.75
N MET A 59 19.58 3.18 -14.12
CA MET A 59 18.13 3.37 -14.16
C MET A 59 17.48 2.52 -15.26
N GLU A 60 18.06 2.46 -16.46
CA GLU A 60 17.59 1.60 -17.56
C GLU A 60 17.57 0.12 -17.15
N ASN A 61 18.63 -0.36 -16.49
CA ASN A 61 18.68 -1.73 -15.99
C ASN A 61 17.61 -2.01 -14.92
N MET A 62 17.30 -1.04 -14.05
CA MET A 62 16.23 -1.20 -13.06
C MET A 62 14.86 -1.23 -13.71
N ILE A 63 14.63 -0.41 -14.75
CA ILE A 63 13.39 -0.40 -15.52
C ILE A 63 13.20 -1.74 -16.23
N ALA A 64 14.21 -2.21 -16.97
CA ALA A 64 14.14 -3.47 -17.70
C ALA A 64 13.84 -4.67 -16.76
N LYS A 65 14.51 -4.74 -15.60
CA LYS A 65 14.22 -5.78 -14.59
C LYS A 65 12.83 -5.65 -13.97
N SER A 66 12.30 -4.44 -13.87
CA SER A 66 10.96 -4.21 -13.34
C SER A 66 9.90 -4.63 -14.35
N GLU A 67 10.10 -4.33 -15.63
CA GLU A 67 9.25 -4.80 -16.74
C GLU A 67 9.23 -6.33 -16.82
N GLU A 68 10.40 -6.98 -16.75
CA GLU A 68 10.51 -8.44 -16.71
C GLU A 68 9.71 -9.05 -15.55
N ARG A 69 9.83 -8.49 -14.34
CA ARG A 69 9.07 -8.96 -13.17
C ARG A 69 7.58 -8.73 -13.30
N ILE A 70 7.17 -7.62 -13.92
CA ILE A 70 5.76 -7.32 -14.18
C ILE A 70 5.22 -8.36 -15.15
N ASP A 71 5.92 -8.65 -16.24
CA ASP A 71 5.52 -9.65 -17.23
C ASP A 71 5.44 -11.06 -16.63
N GLU A 72 6.41 -11.43 -15.77
CA GLU A 72 6.36 -12.68 -15.00
C GLU A 72 5.12 -12.77 -14.11
N THR A 73 4.72 -11.67 -13.47
CA THR A 73 3.54 -11.64 -12.59
C THR A 73 2.20 -11.55 -13.33
N ILE A 74 2.15 -10.85 -14.46
CA ILE A 74 0.93 -10.71 -15.28
C ILE A 74 0.69 -11.98 -16.11
N GLY A 75 1.76 -12.57 -16.67
CA GLY A 75 1.68 -13.81 -17.45
C GLY A 75 1.40 -15.05 -16.58
N ARG A 76 1.75 -14.99 -15.29
CA ARG A 76 1.46 -16.07 -14.33
C ARG A 76 0.10 -15.85 -13.71
N ALA A 77 -0.95 -16.33 -14.39
CA ALA A 77 -2.26 -16.51 -13.76
C ALA A 77 -2.07 -17.17 -12.38
N PRO A 78 -2.74 -16.71 -11.31
CA PRO A 78 -2.61 -17.32 -10.00
C PRO A 78 -2.87 -18.80 -10.17
N VAL A 79 -1.95 -19.64 -9.68
CA VAL A 79 -2.04 -21.11 -9.77
C VAL A 79 -3.37 -21.51 -9.15
N ARG A 80 -4.40 -21.65 -9.98
CA ARG A 80 -5.75 -22.05 -9.57
C ARG A 80 -5.60 -23.49 -9.12
N ASN A 81 -5.49 -23.71 -7.82
CA ASN A 81 -5.40 -25.05 -7.28
C ASN A 81 -6.71 -25.79 -7.60
N PRO A 82 -6.70 -26.76 -8.54
CA PRO A 82 -7.93 -27.40 -9.00
C PRO A 82 -8.59 -28.21 -7.88
N SER A 83 -7.80 -28.72 -6.92
CA SER A 83 -8.32 -29.45 -5.77
C SER A 83 -9.06 -28.52 -4.80
N ALA A 84 -8.60 -27.28 -4.62
CA ALA A 84 -9.31 -26.29 -3.79
C ALA A 84 -10.68 -25.94 -4.39
N ARG A 85 -10.78 -25.82 -5.72
CA ARG A 85 -12.07 -25.58 -6.39
C ARG A 85 -13.03 -26.76 -6.22
N GLN A 86 -12.55 -27.99 -6.40
CA GLN A 86 -13.36 -29.19 -6.20
C GLN A 86 -13.83 -29.33 -4.75
N HIS A 87 -12.94 -29.03 -3.78
CA HIS A 87 -13.30 -29.07 -2.37
C HIS A 87 -14.37 -28.05 -1.99
N LEU A 88 -14.25 -26.81 -2.50
CA LEU A 88 -15.26 -25.78 -2.31
C LEU A 88 -16.59 -26.17 -2.95
N GLN A 89 -16.58 -26.76 -4.15
CA GLN A 89 -17.79 -27.26 -4.79
C GLN A 89 -18.47 -28.37 -4.00
N ALA A 90 -17.70 -29.33 -3.49
CA ALA A 90 -18.23 -30.39 -2.61
C ALA A 90 -18.85 -29.80 -1.34
N ARG A 91 -18.17 -28.83 -0.71
CA ARG A 91 -18.67 -28.19 0.50
C ARG A 91 -19.95 -27.37 0.26
N MET A 92 -20.07 -26.70 -0.88
CA MET A 92 -21.30 -26.00 -1.25
C MET A 92 -22.47 -26.98 -1.42
N ALA A 93 -22.24 -28.11 -2.11
CA ALA A 93 -23.26 -29.13 -2.30
C ALA A 93 -23.74 -29.74 -0.95
N GLU A 94 -22.82 -29.99 -0.02
CA GLU A 94 -23.17 -30.43 1.34
C GLU A 94 -24.08 -29.43 2.07
N ILE A 95 -23.72 -28.13 2.02
CA ILE A 95 -24.48 -27.06 2.68
C ILE A 95 -25.87 -26.92 2.06
N GLU A 96 -26.00 -27.05 0.73
CA GLU A 96 -27.30 -27.00 0.06
C GLU A 96 -28.23 -28.14 0.50
N VAL A 97 -27.69 -29.35 0.69
CA VAL A 97 -28.45 -30.50 1.21
C VAL A 97 -28.87 -30.27 2.66
N GLU A 98 -27.96 -29.80 3.51
CA GLU A 98 -28.28 -29.48 4.91
C GLU A 98 -29.36 -28.40 5.01
N LEU A 99 -29.28 -27.35 4.19
CA LEU A 99 -30.26 -26.27 4.14
C LEU A 99 -31.64 -26.78 3.74
N GLN A 100 -31.72 -27.65 2.72
CA GLN A 100 -32.99 -28.26 2.31
C GLN A 100 -33.58 -29.14 3.41
N ALA A 101 -32.76 -29.96 4.06
CA ALA A 101 -33.20 -30.80 5.16
C ALA A 101 -33.75 -29.96 6.34
N GLU A 102 -33.09 -28.84 6.66
CA GLU A 102 -33.53 -27.94 7.72
C GLU A 102 -34.84 -27.23 7.36
N GLN A 103 -34.99 -26.78 6.12
CA GLN A 103 -36.25 -26.19 5.64
C GLN A 103 -37.41 -27.18 5.70
N GLN A 104 -37.20 -28.44 5.34
CA GLN A 104 -38.22 -29.48 5.46
C GLN A 104 -38.60 -29.77 6.91
N ARG A 105 -37.62 -29.86 7.82
CA ARG A 105 -37.86 -30.00 9.26
C ARG A 105 -38.69 -28.84 9.79
N ARG A 106 -38.34 -27.61 9.40
CA ARG A 106 -39.06 -26.41 9.82
C ARG A 106 -40.50 -26.40 9.33
N MET A 107 -40.76 -26.70 8.05
CA MET A 107 -42.12 -26.77 7.53
C MET A 107 -42.97 -27.81 8.28
N ARG A 108 -42.39 -28.98 8.59
CA ARG A 108 -43.07 -30.01 9.36
C ARG A 108 -43.44 -29.52 10.76
N LEU A 109 -42.48 -28.95 11.48
CA LEU A 109 -42.69 -28.41 12.83
C LEU A 109 -43.70 -27.25 12.82
N GLU A 110 -43.66 -26.39 11.81
CA GLU A 110 -44.64 -25.31 11.65
C GLU A 110 -46.06 -25.88 11.46
N GLY A 111 -46.21 -26.96 10.69
CA GLY A 111 -47.47 -27.70 10.57
C GLY A 111 -47.96 -28.28 11.91
N GLU A 112 -47.09 -28.99 12.64
CA GLU A 112 -47.39 -29.56 13.96
C GLU A 112 -47.81 -28.46 14.95
N VAL A 113 -47.14 -27.30 14.93
CA VAL A 113 -47.49 -26.15 15.79
C VAL A 113 -48.86 -25.57 15.42
N ILE A 114 -49.21 -25.50 14.13
CA ILE A 114 -50.53 -25.05 13.69
C ILE A 114 -51.61 -26.00 14.18
N GLU A 115 -51.42 -27.31 14.05
CA GLU A 115 -52.35 -28.32 14.53
C GLU A 115 -52.54 -28.27 16.04
N LEU A 116 -51.44 -28.13 16.80
CA LEU A 116 -51.46 -27.95 18.26
C LEU A 116 -52.22 -26.68 18.65
N ARG A 117 -52.00 -25.56 17.95
CA ARG A 117 -52.74 -24.32 18.20
C ARG A 117 -54.24 -24.47 17.93
N GLN A 118 -54.62 -25.19 16.87
CA GLN A 118 -56.02 -25.42 16.54
C GLN A 118 -56.70 -26.35 17.56
N THR A 119 -56.03 -27.40 18.01
CA THR A 119 -56.55 -28.31 19.04
C THR A 119 -56.73 -27.61 20.38
N ILE A 120 -55.77 -26.79 20.81
CA ILE A 120 -55.90 -25.96 22.02
C ILE A 120 -57.07 -24.97 21.88
N SER A 121 -57.19 -24.29 20.74
CA SER A 121 -58.25 -23.30 20.50
C SER A 121 -59.67 -23.89 20.52
N ARG A 122 -59.81 -25.17 20.16
CA ARG A 122 -61.09 -25.90 20.20
C ARG A 122 -61.45 -26.47 21.59
N GLY A 123 -60.71 -26.09 22.64
CA GLY A 123 -60.94 -26.57 24.00
C GLY A 123 -60.36 -27.97 24.25
N GLY A 124 -59.20 -28.27 23.66
CA GLY A 124 -58.45 -29.49 23.95
C GLY A 124 -58.24 -29.69 25.45
N VAL A 125 -58.59 -30.90 25.91
CA VAL A 125 -58.71 -31.37 27.30
C VAL A 125 -57.54 -30.99 28.19
#